data_AF-A0A3M1A7M4-F1
#
_entry.id   AF-A0A3M1A7M4-F1
#
_cell.length_a   1.000
_cell.length_b   1.000
_cell.length_c   1.000
_cell.angle_alpha   90.00
_cell.angle_beta   90.00
_cell.angle_gamma   90.00
#
_symmetry.space_group_name_H-M   'P 1'
#
loop_
_entity.id
_entity.type
_entity.pdbx_description
1 polymer ?
#
loop_
_entity_poly.entity_id
_entity_poly.type
_entity_poly.pdbx_seq_one_letter_code
_entity_poly.pdbx_strand_id
1 'polypeptide(L)'
;MSGAAFAPHDHRACAAAALARAEARCRESGLRLTPLRRRVLEILLESHRPLGAYDILARLRADGRPAQPPVAYRALDFLVAHGLAHRLHSLNAFL
;
A
#
# COMPACT_ATOMS: atom_id res chain seq x y z
N MET A 1 -14.85 12.81 -16.05
CA MET A 1 -15.23 11.55 -15.38
C MET A 1 -14.92 11.71 -13.90
N SER A 2 -15.90 12.11 -13.09
CA SER A 2 -15.70 12.40 -11.66
C SER A 2 -15.69 11.08 -10.89
N GLY A 3 -14.55 10.75 -10.27
CA GLY A 3 -14.31 9.44 -9.68
C GLY A 3 -15.08 9.23 -8.38
N ALA A 4 -15.80 8.12 -8.28
CA ALA A 4 -16.43 7.63 -7.05
C ALA A 4 -15.44 7.47 -5.87
N ALA A 5 -14.13 7.50 -6.13
CA ALA A 5 -13.08 7.45 -5.12
C ALA A 5 -13.09 8.65 -4.15
N PHE A 6 -13.63 9.81 -4.55
CA PHE A 6 -13.63 11.04 -3.74
C PHE A 6 -15.00 11.37 -3.11
N ALA A 7 -16.03 10.57 -3.38
CA ALA A 7 -17.35 10.71 -2.75
C ALA A 7 -17.37 10.03 -1.37
N PRO A 8 -18.26 10.44 -0.45
CA PRO A 8 -18.48 9.71 0.80
C PRO A 8 -18.80 8.25 0.50
N HIS A 9 -17.98 7.34 1.02
CA HIS A 9 -18.16 5.90 0.86
C HIS A 9 -17.63 5.16 2.08
N ASP A 10 -17.99 3.89 2.24
CA ASP A 10 -17.39 3.03 3.25
C ASP A 10 -15.94 2.70 2.85
N HIS A 11 -15.02 3.44 3.46
CA HIS A 11 -13.60 3.30 3.19
C HIS A 11 -13.04 1.92 3.58
N ARG A 12 -13.64 1.23 4.57
CA ARG A 12 -13.21 -0.13 4.94
C ARG A 12 -13.54 -1.11 3.82
N ALA A 13 -14.74 -1.04 3.27
CA ALA A 13 -15.16 -1.86 2.13
C ALA A 13 -14.31 -1.55 0.88
N CYS A 14 -13.99 -0.27 0.64
CA CYS A 14 -13.14 0.16 -0.46
C CYS A 14 -11.71 -0.40 -0.35
N ALA A 15 -11.08 -0.26 0.82
CA ALA A 15 -9.73 -0.78 1.08
C ALA A 15 -9.67 -2.31 0.94
N ALA A 16 -10.66 -3.03 1.50
CA ALA A 16 -10.74 -4.48 1.37
C ALA A 16 -10.87 -4.92 -0.10
N ALA A 17 -11.73 -4.25 -0.87
CA ALA A 17 -11.90 -4.52 -2.29
C ALA A 17 -10.63 -4.21 -3.10
N ALA A 18 -9.93 -3.11 -2.80
CA ALA A 18 -8.67 -2.76 -3.45
C ALA A 18 -7.58 -3.80 -3.16
N LEU A 19 -7.49 -4.28 -1.93
CA LEU A 19 -6.53 -5.31 -1.53
C LEU A 19 -6.82 -6.65 -2.23
N ALA A 20 -8.09 -7.05 -2.32
CA ALA A 20 -8.50 -8.26 -3.05
C ALA A 20 -8.15 -8.17 -4.55
N ARG A 21 -8.35 -7.00 -5.18
CA ARG A 21 -7.94 -6.76 -6.57
C ARG A 21 -6.42 -6.86 -6.75
N ALA A 22 -5.64 -6.29 -5.82
CA ALA A 22 -4.19 -6.40 -5.86
C ALA A 22 -3.71 -7.85 -5.76
N GLU A 23 -4.33 -8.65 -4.89
CA GLU A 23 -4.03 -10.09 -4.76
C GLU A 23 -4.35 -10.89 -6.03
N ALA A 24 -5.52 -10.63 -6.63
CA ALA A 24 -5.92 -11.28 -7.87
C ALA A 24 -4.92 -10.94 -9.00
N ARG A 25 -4.59 -9.65 -9.17
CA ARG A 25 -3.61 -9.20 -10.16
C ARG A 25 -2.23 -9.81 -9.95
N CYS A 26 -1.76 -9.88 -8.70
CA CYS A 26 -0.48 -10.52 -8.39
C CYS A 26 -0.51 -12.00 -8.77
N ARG A 27 -1.57 -12.73 -8.42
CA ARG A 27 -1.74 -14.14 -8.80
C ARG A 27 -1.74 -14.34 -10.31
N GLU A 28 -2.52 -13.56 -11.04
CA GLU A 28 -2.61 -13.61 -12.50
C GLU A 28 -1.26 -13.32 -13.18
N SER A 29 -0.46 -12.44 -12.57
CA SER A 29 0.86 -12.04 -13.08
C SER A 29 2.01 -12.93 -12.58
N GLY A 30 1.74 -14.00 -11.82
CA GLY A 30 2.77 -14.85 -11.21
C GLY A 30 3.62 -14.14 -10.14
N LEU A 31 3.16 -13.00 -9.62
CA LEU A 31 3.83 -12.20 -8.61
C LEU A 31 3.43 -12.64 -7.20
N ARG A 32 4.39 -12.62 -6.27
CA ARG A 32 4.11 -12.92 -4.86
C ARG A 32 3.83 -11.65 -4.06
N LEU A 33 2.57 -11.41 -3.72
CA LEU A 33 2.21 -10.43 -2.69
C LEU A 33 2.46 -11.04 -1.31
N THR A 34 3.70 -10.96 -0.84
CA THR A 34 4.09 -11.52 0.47
C THR A 34 3.34 -10.84 1.62
N PRO A 35 3.26 -11.46 2.82
CA PRO A 35 2.55 -10.87 3.95
C PRO A 35 3.04 -9.47 4.34
N LEU A 36 4.31 -9.14 4.07
CA LEU A 36 4.83 -7.79 4.28
C LEU A 36 4.34 -6.83 3.18
N ARG A 37 4.45 -7.21 1.90
CA ARG A 37 3.98 -6.39 0.77
C ARG A 37 2.48 -6.09 0.89
N ARG A 38 1.68 -7.10 1.24
CA ARG A 38 0.25 -6.96 1.52
C ARG A 38 0.00 -5.94 2.63
N ARG A 39 0.74 -6.03 3.76
CA ARG A 39 0.53 -5.11 4.88
C ARG A 39 0.97 -3.68 4.57
N VAL A 40 2.07 -3.50 3.85
CA VAL A 40 2.48 -2.16 3.39
C VAL A 40 1.39 -1.54 2.50
N LEU A 41 0.83 -2.31 1.56
CA LEU A 41 -0.29 -1.86 0.73
C LEU A 41 -1.54 -1.54 1.58
N GLU A 42 -1.87 -2.39 2.55
CA GLU A 42 -2.99 -2.16 3.46
C GLU A 42 -2.82 -0.87 4.28
N ILE A 43 -1.62 -0.57 4.78
CA ILE A 43 -1.30 0.68 5.49
C ILE A 43 -1.52 1.90 4.58
N LEU A 44 -1.13 1.82 3.30
CA LEU A 44 -1.38 2.89 2.33
C LEU A 44 -2.87 3.06 2.07
N LEU A 45 -3.61 1.95 1.90
CA LEU A 45 -5.05 1.96 1.67
C LEU A 45 -5.87 2.44 2.86
N GLU A 46 -5.40 2.24 4.09
CA GLU A 46 -6.01 2.76 5.32
C GLU A 46 -5.82 4.29 5.48
N SER A 47 -4.90 4.89 4.71
CA SER A 47 -4.55 6.31 4.82
C SER A 47 -5.26 7.15 3.77
N HIS A 48 -5.76 8.32 4.17
CA HIS A 48 -6.31 9.34 3.24
C HIS A 48 -5.27 10.37 2.82
N ARG A 49 -3.99 10.14 3.15
CA ARG A 49 -2.89 11.03 2.82
C ARG A 49 -1.67 10.23 2.35
N PRO A 50 -0.79 10.82 1.53
CA PRO A 50 0.49 10.20 1.23
C PRO A 50 1.29 9.93 2.51
N LEU A 51 1.89 8.75 2.61
CA LEU A 51 2.72 8.36 3.75
C LEU A 51 4.20 8.32 3.38
N GLY A 52 5.05 8.83 4.27
CA GLY A 52 6.49 8.61 4.16
C GLY A 52 6.88 7.18 4.52
N ALA A 53 8.05 6.73 4.09
CA ALA A 53 8.55 5.39 4.43
C ALA A 53 8.69 5.18 5.96
N TYR A 54 9.02 6.24 6.70
CA TYR A 54 9.13 6.19 8.16
C TYR A 54 7.77 6.04 8.86
N ASP A 55 6.71 6.66 8.34
CA ASP A 55 5.34 6.48 8.87
C ASP A 55 4.91 5.02 8.73
N ILE A 56 5.21 4.42 7.57
CA ILE A 56 4.92 3.01 7.28
C ILE A 56 5.72 2.09 8.22
N LEU A 57 7.01 2.37 8.45
CA LEU A 57 7.84 1.63 9.39
C LEU A 57 7.31 1.72 10.83
N ALA A 58 6.85 2.90 11.25
CA ALA A 58 6.24 3.10 12.56
C ALA A 58 4.95 2.29 12.72
N ARG A 59 4.08 2.30 11.69
CA ARG A 59 2.84 1.52 11.68
C ARG A 59 3.10 0.01 11.71
N LEU A 60 4.04 -0.48 10.89
CA LEU A 60 4.47 -1.88 10.91
C LEU A 60 4.98 -2.31 12.30
N ARG A 61 5.74 -1.45 12.99
CA ARG A 61 6.22 -1.71 14.35
C ARG A 61 5.06 -1.76 15.34
N ALA A 62 4.10 -0.83 15.25
CA ALA A 62 2.91 -0.81 16.10
C ALA A 62 2.03 -2.06 15.91
N ASP A 63 1.98 -2.62 14.70
CA ASP A 63 1.29 -3.86 14.39
C ASP A 63 2.04 -5.13 14.85
N GLY A 64 3.16 -5.00 15.57
CA GLY A 64 3.98 -6.13 16.00
C GLY A 64 4.80 -6.79 14.88
N ARG A 65 4.97 -6.10 13.73
CA ARG A 65 5.66 -6.61 12.54
C ARG A 65 6.80 -5.69 12.11
N PRO A 66 7.79 -5.42 12.98
CA PRO A 66 8.86 -4.48 12.66
C PRO A 66 9.62 -4.96 11.42
N ALA A 67 9.83 -4.05 10.48
CA ALA A 67 10.67 -4.27 9.31
C ALA A 67 11.91 -3.38 9.39
N GLN A 68 13.03 -3.88 8.89
CA GLN A 68 14.20 -3.04 8.67
C GLN A 68 13.92 -2.06 7.52
N PRO A 69 14.48 -0.84 7.53
CA PRO A 69 14.23 0.13 6.47
C PRO A 69 14.42 -0.43 5.05
N PRO A 70 15.52 -1.12 4.71
CA PRO A 70 15.70 -1.68 3.36
C PRO A 70 14.60 -2.67 2.95
N VAL A 71 14.04 -3.39 3.93
CA VAL A 71 12.99 -4.39 3.70
C VAL A 71 11.65 -3.70 3.40
N ALA A 72 11.33 -2.61 4.11
CA ALA A 72 10.16 -1.78 3.80
C ALA A 72 10.29 -1.09 2.43
N TYR A 73 11.47 -0.52 2.11
CA TYR A 73 11.71 0.07 0.80
C TYR A 73 11.56 -0.94 -0.33
N ARG A 74 12.09 -2.16 -0.20
CA ARG A 74 11.87 -3.22 -1.20
C ARG A 74 10.39 -3.61 -1.36
N ALA A 75 9.60 -3.52 -0.29
CA ALA A 75 8.15 -3.74 -0.39
C ALA A 75 7.49 -2.59 -1.15
N LEU A 76 7.85 -1.34 -0.85
CA LEU A 76 7.35 -0.15 -1.55
C LEU A 76 7.74 -0.16 -3.04
N ASP A 77 8.99 -0.47 -3.35
CA ASP A 77 9.48 -0.57 -4.73
C ASP A 77 8.73 -1.64 -5.52
N PHE A 78 8.43 -2.79 -4.90
CA PHE A 78 7.56 -3.80 -5.51
C PHE A 78 6.17 -3.25 -5.83
N LEU A 79 5.54 -2.55 -4.87
CA LEU A 79 4.21 -1.99 -5.08
C LEU A 79 4.22 -0.94 -6.20
N VAL A 80 5.23 -0.07 -6.24
CA VAL A 80 5.38 0.94 -7.29
C VAL A 80 5.65 0.30 -8.66
N ALA A 81 6.60 -0.63 -8.74
CA ALA A 81 6.97 -1.30 -9.99
C ALA A 81 5.82 -2.06 -10.63
N HIS A 82 4.86 -2.55 -9.83
CA HIS A 82 3.68 -3.27 -10.31
C HIS A 82 2.41 -2.41 -10.32
N GLY A 83 2.53 -1.09 -10.14
CA GLY A 83 1.40 -0.16 -10.20
C GLY A 83 0.31 -0.45 -9.17
N LEU A 84 0.72 -0.88 -7.97
CA LEU A 84 -0.12 -1.07 -6.78
C LEU A 84 -0.02 0.10 -5.81
N ALA A 85 1.01 0.93 -5.93
CA ALA A 85 1.18 2.20 -5.23
C ALA A 85 1.85 3.21 -6.17
N HIS A 86 1.74 4.49 -5.84
CA HIS A 86 2.37 5.58 -6.56
C HIS A 86 3.33 6.35 -5.64
N ARG A 87 4.51 6.72 -6.16
CA ARG A 87 5.50 7.51 -5.43
C ARG A 87 5.39 8.99 -5.81
N LEU A 88 5.11 9.83 -4.82
CA LEU A 88 5.16 11.29 -4.94
C LEU A 88 6.57 11.78 -4.63
N HIS A 89 7.34 12.05 -5.68
CA HIS A 89 8.74 12.44 -5.58
C HIS A 89 8.95 13.75 -4.81
N SER A 90 8.07 14.73 -4.99
CA SER A 90 8.14 16.03 -4.28
C SER A 90 7.94 15.91 -2.76
N LEU A 91 7.23 14.87 -2.31
CA LEU A 91 6.91 14.64 -0.90
C LEU A 91 7.72 13.50 -0.27
N ASN A 92 8.51 12.78 -1.06
CA ASN A 92 9.12 11.50 -0.67
C ASN A 92 8.12 10.53 -0.02
N ALA A 93 6.90 10.49 -0.57
CA ALA A 93 5.75 9.79 0.01
C ALA A 93 5.09 8.83 -1.00
N PHE A 94 4.21 7.98 -0.49
CA PHE A 94 3.54 6.91 -1.24
C PHE A 94 2.02 6.95 -0.99
N LEU A 95 1.22 6.60 -2.01
CA LEU A 95 -0.25 6.45 -1.96
C LEU A 95 -0.74 5.30 -2.85
#